data_AF-A0A3R6RED9-F1
#
_entry.id   AF-A0A3R6RED9-F1
#
_cell.length_a   1.000
_cell.length_b   1.000
_cell.length_c   1.000
_cell.angle_alpha   90.00
_cell.angle_beta   90.00
_cell.angle_gamma   90.00
#
_symmetry.space_group_name_H-M   'P 1'
#
loop_
_entity.id
_entity.type
_entity.pdbx_description
1 polymer ?
#
loop_
_entity_poly.entity_id
_entity_poly.type
_entity_poly.pdbx_seq_one_letter_code
_entity_poly.pdbx_strand_id
1 'polypeptide(L)'
;MFGSYKETEDTTEVTRSNAVVKKENSIIKTYEQPVLPALTRIIFWLMLILMLAMLLVDINAFARYDAHLGVAHLIYNISVTGFWGWMFFSIILVSLSELGMNQNRKMFWKRKGESEKLPQDDNTKARNERALKRLNRGYMRYIKVSLTGLGIWAIVYIAGIFLH
;
A
#
# COMPACT_ATOMS: atom_id res chain seq x y z
N MET A 1 30.99 -14.28 51.07
CA MET A 1 30.00 -13.17 50.95
C MET A 1 30.56 -12.15 49.97
N PHE A 2 30.14 -12.21 48.70
CA PHE A 2 30.30 -11.23 47.61
C PHE A 2 29.75 -11.97 46.36
N GLY A 3 28.82 -11.51 45.54
CA GLY A 3 27.98 -10.32 45.54
C GLY A 3 26.98 -10.56 44.41
N SER A 4 25.71 -10.62 44.78
CA SER A 4 24.54 -10.75 43.89
C SER A 4 24.30 -9.41 43.18
N TYR A 5 24.92 -9.21 42.01
CA TYR A 5 24.71 -7.99 41.22
C TYR A 5 24.56 -8.21 39.71
N LYS A 6 24.82 -9.41 39.18
CA LYS A 6 24.73 -9.66 37.72
C LYS A 6 23.32 -10.03 37.22
N GLU A 7 22.51 -10.70 38.02
CA GLU A 7 21.17 -11.14 37.59
C GLU A 7 20.14 -9.99 37.54
N THR A 8 20.41 -8.87 38.23
CA THR A 8 19.48 -7.74 38.27
C THR A 8 19.63 -6.82 37.05
N GLU A 9 20.83 -6.64 36.48
CA GLU A 9 21.04 -5.78 35.31
C GLU A 9 20.39 -6.33 34.03
N ASP A 10 20.58 -7.63 33.74
CA ASP A 10 19.99 -8.28 32.55
C ASP A 10 18.46 -8.23 32.58
N THR A 11 17.87 -8.46 33.75
CA THR A 11 16.41 -8.42 33.91
C THR A 11 15.86 -6.99 33.72
N THR A 12 16.65 -5.97 34.08
CA THR A 12 16.30 -4.54 33.98
C THR A 12 16.41 -4.02 32.54
N GLU A 13 17.40 -4.47 31.77
CA GLU A 13 17.51 -4.17 30.34
C GLU A 13 16.38 -4.82 29.53
N VAL A 14 16.03 -6.07 29.83
CA VAL A 14 14.92 -6.77 29.16
C VAL A 14 13.58 -6.13 29.48
N THR A 15 13.35 -5.68 30.73
CA THR A 15 12.14 -4.93 31.09
C THR A 15 12.11 -3.52 30.52
N ARG A 16 13.25 -2.80 30.42
CA ARG A 16 13.32 -1.52 29.69
C ARG A 16 13.05 -1.70 28.21
N SER A 17 13.63 -2.72 27.58
CA SER A 17 13.37 -3.06 26.18
C SER A 17 11.89 -3.36 25.96
N ASN A 18 11.28 -4.19 26.81
CA ASN A 18 9.85 -4.52 26.73
C ASN A 18 8.94 -3.32 27.03
N ALA A 19 9.31 -2.44 27.96
CA ALA A 19 8.56 -1.22 28.24
C ALA A 19 8.66 -0.20 27.10
N VAL A 20 9.84 -0.08 26.46
CA VAL A 20 10.04 0.74 25.26
C VAL A 20 9.28 0.17 24.07
N VAL A 21 9.27 -1.15 23.88
CA VAL A 21 8.45 -1.83 22.85
C VAL A 21 6.96 -1.66 23.11
N LYS A 22 6.52 -1.70 24.38
CA LYS A 22 5.13 -1.47 24.78
C LYS A 22 4.71 -0.01 24.59
N LYS A 23 5.62 0.94 24.81
CA LYS A 23 5.44 2.38 24.55
C LYS A 23 5.50 2.70 23.05
N GLU A 24 6.32 2.00 22.28
CA GLU A 24 6.31 2.06 20.81
C GLU A 24 5.01 1.49 20.25
N ASN A 25 4.54 0.35 20.76
CA ASN A 25 3.24 -0.21 20.42
C ASN A 25 2.09 0.70 20.87
N SER A 26 2.22 1.46 21.95
CA SER A 26 1.22 2.45 22.34
C SER A 26 1.23 3.67 21.43
N ILE A 27 2.41 4.17 21.01
CA ILE A 27 2.52 5.22 20.00
C ILE A 27 1.94 4.74 18.67
N ILE A 28 2.09 3.46 18.32
CA ILE A 28 1.45 2.79 17.16
C ILE A 28 -0.06 2.56 17.35
N LYS A 29 -0.55 2.41 18.59
CA LYS A 29 -1.98 2.28 18.91
C LYS A 29 -2.71 3.63 19.00
N THR A 30 -2.02 4.72 19.32
CA THR A 30 -2.55 6.10 19.27
C THR A 30 -2.38 6.71 17.87
N TYR A 31 -2.29 5.88 16.84
CA TYR A 31 -2.74 6.27 15.52
C TYR A 31 -4.26 6.20 15.61
N GLU A 32 -4.91 7.33 15.90
CA GLU A 32 -6.26 7.56 15.37
C GLU A 32 -6.22 7.06 13.93
N GLN A 33 -7.00 6.01 13.64
CA GLN A 33 -6.97 5.30 12.37
C GLN A 33 -6.85 6.34 11.26
N PRO A 34 -5.70 6.43 10.57
CA PRO A 34 -5.54 7.51 9.64
C PRO A 34 -6.63 7.26 8.60
N VAL A 35 -7.41 8.28 8.28
CA VAL A 35 -8.54 8.14 7.34
C VAL A 35 -8.01 7.67 5.97
N LEU A 36 -6.77 8.04 5.64
CA LEU A 36 -6.11 7.72 4.38
C LEU A 36 -5.86 6.22 4.11
N PRO A 37 -5.33 5.37 5.01
CA PRO A 37 -5.22 3.93 4.78
C PRO A 37 -6.59 3.24 4.67
N ALA A 38 -7.62 3.73 5.35
CA ALA A 38 -8.99 3.23 5.17
C ALA A 38 -9.52 3.60 3.78
N LEU A 39 -9.34 4.86 3.34
CA LEU A 39 -9.74 5.32 2.01
C LEU A 39 -8.99 4.60 0.89
N THR A 40 -7.67 4.41 0.98
CA THR A 40 -6.91 3.67 -0.05
C THR A 40 -7.35 2.21 -0.12
N ARG A 41 -7.71 1.60 1.01
CA ARG A 41 -8.29 0.25 1.01
C ARG A 41 -9.65 0.23 0.30
N ILE A 42 -10.54 1.17 0.60
CA ILE A 42 -11.86 1.27 -0.04
C ILE A 42 -11.69 1.46 -1.56
N ILE A 43 -10.82 2.38 -1.97
CA ILE A 43 -10.58 2.67 -3.39
C ILE A 43 -9.96 1.47 -4.10
N PHE A 44 -9.08 0.72 -3.44
CA PHE A 44 -8.56 -0.53 -4.00
C PHE A 44 -9.68 -1.56 -4.26
N TRP A 45 -10.61 -1.74 -3.32
CA TRP A 45 -11.75 -2.64 -3.54
C TRP A 45 -12.70 -2.10 -4.61
N LEU A 46 -12.95 -0.80 -4.62
CA LEU A 46 -13.78 -0.14 -5.63
C LEU A 46 -13.20 -0.35 -7.03
N MET A 47 -11.87 -0.22 -7.19
CA MET A 47 -11.17 -0.51 -8.45
C MET A 47 -11.47 -1.92 -8.93
N LEU A 48 -11.36 -2.94 -8.06
CA LEU A 48 -11.62 -4.33 -8.45
C LEU A 48 -13.07 -4.55 -8.89
N ILE A 49 -14.02 -3.97 -8.15
CA ILE A 49 -15.46 -4.09 -8.46
C ILE A 49 -15.80 -3.38 -9.78
N LEU A 50 -15.28 -2.16 -9.97
CA LEU A 50 -15.53 -1.39 -11.19
C LEU A 50 -14.87 -2.03 -12.41
N MET A 51 -13.66 -2.55 -12.27
CA MET A 51 -12.99 -3.33 -13.32
C MET A 51 -13.82 -4.55 -13.73
N LEU A 52 -14.32 -5.32 -12.76
CA LEU A 52 -15.17 -6.47 -13.04
C LEU A 52 -16.47 -6.06 -13.75
N ALA A 53 -17.09 -4.96 -13.32
CA ALA A 53 -18.31 -4.44 -13.92
C ALA A 53 -18.07 -4.01 -15.38
N MET A 54 -16.96 -3.31 -15.67
CA MET A 54 -16.61 -2.91 -17.04
C MET A 54 -16.41 -4.13 -17.95
N LEU A 55 -15.71 -5.16 -17.48
CA LEU A 55 -15.50 -6.40 -18.25
C LEU A 55 -16.82 -7.15 -18.50
N LEU A 56 -17.75 -7.16 -17.55
CA LEU A 56 -19.07 -7.74 -17.73
C LEU A 56 -19.91 -6.98 -18.77
N VAL A 57 -19.78 -5.65 -18.82
CA VAL A 57 -20.42 -4.82 -19.84
C VAL A 57 -19.87 -5.17 -21.22
N ASP A 58 -18.56 -5.34 -21.38
CA ASP A 58 -17.96 -5.74 -22.66
C ASP A 58 -18.47 -7.11 -23.13
N ILE A 59 -18.55 -8.09 -22.23
CA ILE A 59 -19.08 -9.43 -22.54
C ILE A 59 -20.56 -9.35 -22.94
N ASN A 60 -21.36 -8.58 -22.22
CA ASN A 60 -22.78 -8.43 -22.51
C ASN A 60 -23.04 -7.65 -23.80
N ALA A 61 -22.24 -6.61 -24.08
CA ALA A 61 -22.28 -5.87 -25.34
C ALA A 61 -21.92 -6.80 -26.51
N PHE A 62 -20.88 -7.61 -26.36
CA PHE A 62 -20.48 -8.58 -27.37
C PHE A 62 -21.58 -9.61 -27.64
N ALA A 63 -22.16 -10.20 -26.59
CA ALA A 63 -23.22 -11.19 -26.73
C ALA A 63 -24.48 -10.65 -27.44
N ARG A 64 -24.76 -9.35 -27.32
CA ARG A 64 -25.95 -8.71 -27.88
C ARG A 64 -25.74 -8.14 -29.29
N TYR A 65 -24.58 -7.56 -29.56
CA TYR A 65 -24.37 -6.73 -30.74
C TYR A 65 -23.25 -7.27 -31.65
N ASP A 66 -22.17 -7.79 -31.07
CA ASP A 66 -20.92 -8.03 -31.80
C ASP A 66 -20.58 -9.52 -31.98
N ALA A 67 -21.47 -10.44 -31.60
CA ALA A 67 -21.20 -11.88 -31.67
C ALA A 67 -20.81 -12.36 -33.08
N HIS A 68 -21.28 -11.66 -34.12
CA HIS A 68 -20.96 -11.91 -35.52
C HIS A 68 -19.51 -11.50 -35.91
N LEU A 69 -18.86 -10.63 -35.14
CA LEU A 69 -17.48 -10.17 -35.35
C LEU A 69 -16.43 -11.18 -34.84
N GLY A 70 -16.87 -12.22 -34.14
CA GLY A 70 -16.01 -13.32 -33.69
C GLY A 70 -15.23 -13.01 -32.40
N VAL A 71 -14.64 -14.07 -31.84
CA VAL A 71 -14.01 -14.04 -30.50
C VAL A 71 -12.80 -13.11 -30.42
N ALA A 72 -12.09 -12.89 -31.53
CA ALA A 72 -10.95 -11.96 -31.58
C ALA A 72 -11.36 -10.52 -31.23
N HIS A 73 -12.53 -10.06 -31.70
CA HIS A 73 -13.06 -8.74 -31.40
C HIS A 73 -13.42 -8.58 -29.91
N LEU A 74 -13.97 -9.64 -29.28
CA LEU A 74 -14.21 -9.68 -27.83
C LEU A 74 -12.91 -9.56 -27.04
N ILE A 75 -11.88 -10.32 -27.43
CA ILE A 75 -10.57 -10.30 -26.77
C ILE A 75 -9.95 -8.91 -26.88
N TYR A 76 -10.03 -8.29 -28.05
CA TYR A 76 -9.54 -6.93 -28.26
C TYR A 76 -10.26 -5.92 -27.34
N ASN A 77 -11.59 -5.89 -27.31
CA ASN A 77 -12.35 -4.98 -26.46
C ASN A 77 -12.04 -5.16 -24.96
N ILE A 78 -12.02 -6.42 -24.48
CA ILE A 78 -11.65 -6.74 -23.09
C ILE A 78 -10.23 -6.26 -22.78
N SER A 79 -9.29 -6.46 -23.72
CA SER A 79 -7.90 -6.06 -23.53
C SER A 79 -7.74 -4.53 -23.45
N VAL A 80 -8.48 -3.78 -24.28
CA VAL A 80 -8.50 -2.32 -24.31
C VAL A 80 -9.11 -1.80 -23.01
N THR A 81 -10.34 -2.20 -22.69
CA THR A 81 -11.06 -1.76 -21.49
C THR A 81 -10.27 -2.10 -20.23
N GLY A 82 -9.73 -3.32 -20.17
CA GLY A 82 -8.94 -3.76 -19.04
C GLY A 82 -7.65 -2.97 -18.85
N PHE A 83 -6.92 -2.69 -19.92
CA PHE A 83 -5.69 -1.89 -19.84
C PHE A 83 -5.97 -0.44 -19.44
N TRP A 84 -6.87 0.24 -20.13
CA TRP A 84 -7.17 1.65 -19.85
C TRP A 84 -7.85 1.84 -18.50
N GLY A 85 -8.78 0.95 -18.14
CA GLY A 85 -9.42 0.94 -16.83
C GLY A 85 -8.39 0.74 -15.71
N TRP A 86 -7.54 -0.27 -15.84
CA TRP A 86 -6.51 -0.53 -14.83
C TRP A 86 -5.50 0.61 -14.72
N MET A 87 -5.12 1.22 -15.85
CA MET A 87 -4.21 2.37 -15.88
C MET A 87 -4.80 3.59 -15.17
N PHE A 88 -6.06 3.92 -15.43
CA PHE A 88 -6.78 5.00 -14.75
C PHE A 88 -6.80 4.80 -13.22
N PHE A 89 -7.21 3.62 -12.75
CA PHE A 89 -7.23 3.34 -11.32
C PHE A 89 -5.83 3.27 -10.71
N SER A 90 -4.83 2.80 -11.48
CA SER A 90 -3.45 2.76 -11.03
C SER A 90 -2.93 4.16 -10.73
N ILE A 91 -3.20 5.15 -11.58
CA ILE A 91 -2.81 6.54 -11.37
C ILE A 91 -3.42 7.08 -10.07
N ILE A 92 -4.72 6.87 -9.86
CA ILE A 92 -5.43 7.33 -8.66
C ILE A 92 -4.84 6.68 -7.41
N LEU A 93 -4.64 5.35 -7.45
CA LEU A 93 -4.20 4.58 -6.30
C LEU A 93 -2.75 4.88 -5.93
N VAL A 94 -1.86 5.07 -6.92
CA VAL A 94 -0.48 5.49 -6.69
C VAL A 94 -0.45 6.89 -6.09
N SER A 95 -1.17 7.85 -6.68
CA SER A 95 -1.23 9.24 -6.20
C SER A 95 -1.72 9.33 -4.76
N LEU A 96 -2.80 8.63 -4.42
CA LEU A 96 -3.34 8.59 -3.06
C LEU A 96 -2.40 7.89 -2.08
N SER A 97 -1.69 6.86 -2.54
CA SER A 97 -0.72 6.15 -1.72
C SER A 97 0.50 7.02 -1.41
N GLU A 98 1.00 7.77 -2.39
CA GLU A 98 2.10 8.73 -2.20
C GLU A 98 1.70 9.89 -1.28
N LEU A 99 0.50 10.45 -1.47
CA LEU A 99 -0.05 11.47 -0.58
C LEU A 99 -0.18 10.94 0.85
N GLY A 100 -0.68 9.72 1.03
CA GLY A 100 -0.76 9.05 2.33
C GLY A 100 0.60 8.83 2.98
N MET A 101 1.57 8.33 2.22
CA MET A 101 2.94 8.14 2.69
C MET A 101 3.61 9.48 3.08
N ASN A 102 3.38 10.55 2.32
CA ASN A 102 3.91 11.88 2.60
C ASN A 102 3.27 12.51 3.84
N GLN A 103 1.96 12.36 4.04
CA GLN A 103 1.27 12.83 5.25
C GLN A 103 1.79 12.09 6.49
N ASN A 104 1.90 10.76 6.40
CA ASN A 104 2.47 9.94 7.46
C ASN A 104 3.90 10.37 7.82
N ARG A 105 4.74 10.60 6.81
CA ARG A 105 6.11 11.10 7.01
C ARG A 105 6.11 12.46 7.69
N LYS A 106 5.31 13.43 7.22
CA LYS A 106 5.23 14.77 7.82
C LYS A 106 4.77 14.72 9.28
N MET A 107 3.71 13.98 9.58
CA MET A 107 3.20 13.86 10.96
C MET A 107 4.21 13.16 11.89
N PHE A 108 4.87 12.11 11.40
CA PHE A 108 5.89 11.38 12.17
C PHE A 108 7.05 12.31 12.57
N TRP A 109 7.59 13.08 11.62
CA TRP A 109 8.68 14.02 11.92
C TRP A 109 8.24 15.23 12.75
N LYS A 110 7.02 15.75 12.55
CA LYS A 110 6.47 16.87 13.33
C LYS A 110 6.40 16.52 14.83
N ARG A 111 5.77 15.40 15.18
CA ARG A 111 5.63 14.97 16.58
C ARG A 111 6.95 14.57 17.22
N LYS A 112 7.91 14.12 16.41
CA LYS A 112 9.27 13.83 16.88
C LYS A 112 10.02 15.11 17.27
N GLY A 113 9.91 16.17 16.46
CA GLY A 113 10.43 17.49 16.82
C GLY A 113 9.76 18.08 18.07
N GLU A 114 8.51 17.72 18.35
CA GLU A 114 7.80 18.11 19.58
C GLU A 114 8.23 17.27 20.81
N SER A 115 8.65 16.01 20.63
CA SER A 115 9.01 15.08 21.72
C SER A 115 10.49 15.04 22.08
N GLU A 116 11.40 15.40 21.18
CA GLU A 116 12.84 15.17 21.33
C GLU A 116 13.61 16.51 21.28
N LYS A 117 14.15 16.95 22.44
CA LYS A 117 15.01 18.15 22.55
C LYS A 117 16.50 17.87 22.29
N LEU A 118 16.87 16.61 22.07
CA LEU A 118 18.26 16.17 21.93
C LEU A 118 18.59 15.79 20.47
N PRO A 119 19.83 16.02 20.02
CA PRO A 119 20.26 15.69 18.66
C PRO A 119 20.14 14.18 18.40
N GLN A 120 19.68 13.85 17.20
CA GLN A 120 19.34 12.50 16.80
C GLN A 120 20.59 11.69 16.47
N ASP A 121 20.89 10.68 17.30
CA ASP A 121 22.00 9.75 17.07
C ASP A 121 21.72 8.83 15.85
N ASP A 122 22.78 8.33 15.19
CA ASP A 122 22.67 7.56 13.94
C ASP A 122 21.86 6.27 14.11
N ASN A 123 21.99 5.62 15.27
CA ASN A 123 21.21 4.44 15.63
C ASN A 123 19.71 4.75 15.76
N THR A 124 19.39 5.95 16.27
CA THR A 124 18.03 6.45 16.42
C THR A 124 17.44 6.77 15.05
N LYS A 125 18.21 7.34 14.12
CA LYS A 125 17.80 7.58 12.73
C LYS A 125 17.39 6.29 12.00
N ALA A 126 18.22 5.25 12.07
CA ALA A 126 17.93 3.95 11.47
C ALA A 126 16.65 3.30 12.02
N ARG A 127 16.42 3.38 13.34
CA ARG A 127 15.20 2.87 13.98
C ARG A 127 13.94 3.59 13.50
N ASN A 128 14.01 4.91 13.34
CA ASN A 128 12.90 5.74 12.87
C ASN A 128 12.53 5.47 11.41
N GLU A 129 13.53 5.27 10.53
CA GLU A 129 13.29 4.88 9.15
C GLU A 129 12.59 3.51 9.06
N ARG A 130 12.99 2.55 9.91
CA ARG A 130 12.32 1.24 9.99
C ARG A 130 10.86 1.37 10.44
N ALA A 131 10.58 2.25 11.41
CA ALA A 131 9.22 2.51 11.88
C ALA A 131 8.35 3.15 10.77
N LEU A 132 8.89 4.15 10.06
CA LEU A 132 8.21 4.79 8.94
C LEU A 132 7.94 3.82 7.79
N LYS A 133 8.90 2.94 7.48
CA LYS A 133 8.75 1.89 6.47
C LYS A 133 7.68 0.85 6.86
N ARG A 134 7.55 0.52 8.15
CA ARG A 134 6.47 -0.34 8.64
C ARG A 134 5.11 0.33 8.49
N LEU A 135 5.03 1.63 8.80
CA LEU A 135 3.80 2.41 8.65
C LEU A 135 3.32 2.48 7.19
N ASN A 136 4.26 2.69 6.27
CA ASN A 136 3.98 2.83 4.84
C ASN A 136 3.87 1.49 4.09
N ARG A 137 4.03 0.35 4.79
CA ARG A 137 4.00 -0.98 4.17
C ARG A 137 2.69 -1.27 3.44
N GLY A 138 1.55 -0.82 3.99
CA GLY A 138 0.24 -0.99 3.37
C GLY A 138 0.17 -0.30 2.00
N TYR A 139 0.56 0.97 1.95
CA TYR A 139 0.63 1.77 0.72
C TYR A 139 1.57 1.17 -0.32
N MET A 140 2.77 0.76 0.08
CA MET A 140 3.70 0.08 -0.82
C MET A 140 3.10 -1.19 -1.41
N ARG A 141 2.31 -1.95 -0.63
CA ARG A 141 1.64 -3.15 -1.13
C ARG A 141 0.60 -2.79 -2.19
N TYR A 142 -0.21 -1.75 -1.98
CA TYR A 142 -1.20 -1.32 -2.97
C TYR A 142 -0.56 -0.84 -4.27
N ILE A 143 0.49 -0.01 -4.17
CA ILE A 143 1.28 0.43 -5.34
C ILE A 143 1.83 -0.78 -6.09
N LYS A 144 2.43 -1.74 -5.39
CA LYS A 144 3.00 -2.93 -6.02
C LYS A 144 1.95 -3.75 -6.77
N VAL A 145 0.80 -4.00 -6.14
CA VAL A 145 -0.31 -4.75 -6.78
C VAL A 145 -0.84 -4.01 -8.00
N SER A 146 -1.02 -2.70 -7.88
CA SER A 146 -1.44 -1.82 -8.97
C SER A 146 -0.49 -1.92 -10.17
N LEU A 147 0.82 -1.74 -9.95
CA LEU A 147 1.83 -1.82 -11.01
C LEU A 147 1.99 -3.23 -11.60
N THR A 148 1.93 -4.28 -10.78
CA THR A 148 1.94 -5.66 -11.29
C THR A 148 0.73 -5.93 -12.18
N GLY A 149 -0.46 -5.49 -11.77
CA GLY A 149 -1.66 -5.62 -12.59
C GLY A 149 -1.59 -4.83 -13.89
N LEU A 150 -0.99 -3.63 -13.85
CA LEU A 150 -0.77 -2.81 -15.05
C LEU A 150 0.15 -3.54 -16.04
N GLY A 151 1.22 -4.18 -15.55
CA GLY A 151 2.11 -4.99 -16.37
C GLY A 151 1.41 -6.18 -17.02
N ILE A 152 0.55 -6.87 -16.27
CA ILE A 152 -0.26 -7.98 -16.81
C ILE A 152 -1.20 -7.46 -17.91
N TRP A 153 -1.95 -6.39 -17.64
CA TRP A 153 -2.85 -5.81 -18.63
C TRP A 153 -2.12 -5.26 -19.86
N ALA A 154 -0.90 -4.72 -19.71
CA ALA A 154 -0.09 -4.29 -20.83
C ALA A 154 0.27 -5.47 -21.76
N ILE A 155 0.64 -6.62 -21.19
CA ILE A 155 0.93 -7.84 -21.97
C ILE A 155 -0.34 -8.32 -22.68
N VAL A 156 -1.47 -8.35 -21.99
CA VAL A 156 -2.77 -8.76 -22.57
C VAL A 156 -3.19 -7.80 -23.69
N TYR A 157 -3.01 -6.50 -23.51
CA TYR A 157 -3.32 -5.47 -24.51
C TYR A 157 -2.46 -5.61 -25.76
N ILE A 158 -1.14 -5.77 -25.59
CA ILE A 158 -0.23 -6.01 -26.72
C ILE A 158 -0.63 -7.27 -27.48
N ALA A 159 -0.90 -8.38 -26.76
CA ALA A 159 -1.37 -9.61 -27.38
C ALA A 159 -2.70 -9.43 -28.12
N GLY A 160 -3.63 -8.66 -27.55
CA GLY A 160 -4.91 -8.32 -28.16
C GLY A 160 -4.77 -7.52 -29.47
N ILE A 161 -3.80 -6.59 -29.54
CA ILE A 161 -3.49 -5.85 -30.78
C ILE A 161 -3.00 -6.80 -31.89
N PHE A 162 -2.15 -7.78 -31.56
CA PHE A 162 -1.62 -8.72 -32.56
C PHE A 162 -2.62 -9.79 -33.01
N LEU A 163 -3.70 -9.99 -32.24
CA LEU A 163 -4.76 -10.96 -32.54
C LEU A 163 -5.98 -10.34 -33.23
N HIS A 164 -6.09 -9.01 -33.26
CA HIS A 164 -7.13 -8.27 -33.97
C HIS A 164 -6.79 -8.12 -35.46
#